data_AF-A0A7H0HF33-F1
#
_entry.id   AF-A0A7H0HF33-F1
#
_cell.length_a   1.000
_cell.length_b   1.000
_cell.length_c   1.000
_cell.angle_alpha   90.00
_cell.angle_beta   90.00
_cell.angle_gamma   90.00
#
_symmetry.space_group_name_H-M   'P 1'
#
loop_
_entity.id
_entity.type
_entity.pdbx_description
1 polymer ?
#
loop_
_entity_poly.entity_id
_entity_poly.type
_entity_poly.pdbx_seq_one_letter_code
_entity_poly.pdbx_strand_id
1 'polypeptide(L)'
;MTTAPHHLLQRRAALIGAAASLAALGDARAAPAPWYYWRSKLNGARVCAQTSPGEGWVQDSEPYEGPMCQPRRRVFVLPEKQGNPR
;
A
#
# COMPACT_ATOMS: atom_id res chain seq x y z
N MET A 1 40.56 29.49 30.77
CA MET A 1 40.06 29.40 29.38
C MET A 1 40.26 27.97 28.89
N THR A 2 39.32 27.05 29.13
CA THR A 2 39.41 25.66 28.64
C THR A 2 38.02 25.02 28.55
N THR A 3 37.19 25.53 27.63
CA THR A 3 35.85 24.97 27.31
C THR A 3 35.85 24.24 25.97
N ALA A 4 36.99 23.67 25.53
CA ALA A 4 37.11 23.08 24.19
C ALA A 4 36.65 21.61 24.05
N PRO A 5 36.85 20.68 25.01
CA PRO A 5 36.56 19.26 24.76
C PRO A 5 35.07 18.90 24.90
N HIS A 6 34.33 19.64 25.73
CA HIS A 6 32.92 19.35 26.02
C HIS A 6 32.00 19.61 24.82
N HIS A 7 32.26 20.64 24.01
CA HIS A 7 31.43 20.97 22.85
C HIS A 7 31.53 19.95 21.71
N LEU A 8 32.70 19.33 21.50
CA LEU A 8 32.88 18.27 20.51
C LEU A 8 32.17 16.97 20.95
N LEU A 9 32.23 16.65 22.24
CA LEU A 9 31.55 15.48 22.81
C LEU A 9 30.01 15.66 22.78
N GLN A 10 29.51 16.87 23.08
CA GLN A 10 28.09 17.21 22.96
C GLN A 10 27.57 17.11 21.52
N ARG A 11 28.34 17.61 20.53
CA ARG A 11 27.95 17.51 19.11
C ARG A 11 27.87 16.06 18.64
N ARG A 12 28.83 15.22 19.05
CA ARG A 12 28.82 13.78 18.73
C ARG A 12 27.66 13.06 19.39
N ALA A 13 27.38 13.33 20.66
CA ALA A 13 26.24 12.74 21.37
C ALA A 13 24.91 13.14 20.72
N ALA A 14 24.76 14.41 20.30
CA ALA A 14 23.57 14.88 19.59
C ALA A 14 23.40 14.20 18.22
N LEU A 15 24.48 14.07 17.44
CA LEU A 15 24.45 13.39 16.14
C LEU A 15 24.14 11.89 16.27
N ILE A 16 24.69 11.21 17.28
CA ILE A 16 24.41 9.80 17.56
C ILE A 16 22.95 9.62 18.02
N GLY A 17 22.46 10.49 18.90
CA GLY A 17 21.06 10.46 19.34
C GLY A 17 20.06 10.72 18.21
N ALA A 18 20.37 11.65 17.30
CA ALA A 18 19.55 11.93 16.12
C ALA A 18 19.57 10.75 15.12
N ALA A 19 20.73 10.13 14.88
CA ALA A 19 20.83 8.97 14.01
C ALA A 19 20.09 7.74 14.57
N ALA A 20 20.20 7.50 15.89
CA ALA A 20 19.50 6.40 16.55
C ALA A 20 17.97 6.58 16.54
N SER A 21 17.48 7.81 16.65
CA SER A 21 16.05 8.11 16.58
C SER A 21 15.49 7.96 15.16
N LEU A 22 16.24 8.30 14.11
CA LEU A 22 15.83 8.02 12.72
C LEU A 22 15.79 6.51 12.40
N ALA A 23 16.73 5.73 12.94
CA ALA A 23 16.77 4.29 12.73
C ALA A 23 15.63 3.53 13.44
N ALA A 24 14.95 4.16 14.41
CA ALA A 24 13.81 3.58 15.11
C ALA A 24 12.48 3.75 14.38
N LEU A 25 12.42 4.51 13.27
CA LEU A 25 11.22 4.56 12.43
C LEU A 25 11.13 3.25 11.63
N GLY A 26 10.23 2.36 12.04
CA GLY A 26 9.97 1.11 11.33
C GLY A 26 9.40 1.31 9.92
N ASP A 27 9.56 0.30 9.07
CA ASP A 27 9.02 0.28 7.71
C ASP A 27 7.49 0.17 7.70
N ALA A 28 6.80 1.28 7.42
CA ALA A 28 5.36 1.26 7.15
C ALA A 28 5.10 0.71 5.73
N ARG A 29 4.84 -0.59 5.63
CA ARG A 29 4.41 -1.23 4.38
C ARG A 29 2.94 -0.93 4.11
N ALA A 30 2.65 0.10 3.32
CA ALA A 30 1.31 0.35 2.82
C ALA A 30 1.00 -0.55 1.61
N ALA A 31 0.18 -1.57 1.80
CA ALA A 31 -0.43 -2.29 0.68
C ALA A 31 -1.53 -1.41 0.04
N PRO A 32 -1.79 -1.54 -1.28
CA PRO A 32 -2.95 -0.91 -1.89
C PRO A 32 -4.22 -1.36 -1.17
N ALA A 33 -5.11 -0.42 -0.84
CA ALA A 33 -6.34 -0.78 -0.15
C ALA A 33 -7.24 -1.63 -1.07
N PRO A 34 -7.80 -2.74 -0.56
CA PRO A 34 -8.64 -3.63 -1.35
C PRO A 34 -9.94 -2.94 -1.78
N TRP A 35 -10.48 -3.36 -2.92
CA TRP A 35 -11.77 -2.89 -3.43
C TRP A 35 -12.84 -3.96 -3.27
N TYR A 36 -14.07 -3.55 -2.93
CA TYR A 36 -15.20 -4.45 -2.72
C TYR A 36 -16.44 -3.93 -3.44
N TYR A 37 -17.33 -4.85 -3.83
CA TYR A 37 -18.71 -4.48 -4.09
C TYR A 37 -19.45 -4.33 -2.78
N TRP A 38 -20.19 -3.23 -2.68
CA TRP A 38 -21.14 -2.95 -1.64
C TRP A 38 -22.53 -2.99 -2.23
N ARG A 39 -23.45 -3.67 -1.55
CA ARG A 39 -24.86 -3.75 -1.93
C ARG A 39 -25.69 -2.91 -0.98
N SER A 40 -26.54 -2.07 -1.53
CA SER A 40 -27.51 -1.28 -0.78
C SER A 40 -28.56 -2.19 -0.16
N LYS A 41 -28.78 -2.06 1.14
CA LYS A 41 -29.83 -2.76 1.90
C LYS A 41 -31.23 -2.30 1.50
N LEU A 42 -31.37 -1.07 0.96
CA LEU A 42 -32.66 -0.47 0.62
C LEU A 42 -33.23 -0.95 -0.71
N ASN A 43 -32.37 -1.11 -1.72
CA ASN A 43 -32.80 -1.37 -3.10
C ASN A 43 -31.93 -2.38 -3.86
N GLY A 44 -30.93 -2.97 -3.21
CA GLY A 44 -30.04 -3.95 -3.84
C GLY A 44 -29.04 -3.37 -4.84
N ALA A 45 -28.98 -2.05 -5.02
CA ALA A 45 -28.02 -1.41 -5.90
C ALA A 45 -26.58 -1.76 -5.48
N ARG A 46 -25.68 -1.93 -6.46
CA ARG A 46 -24.28 -2.29 -6.19
C ARG A 46 -23.35 -1.15 -6.57
N VAL A 47 -22.37 -0.86 -5.71
CA VAL A 47 -21.32 0.13 -5.97
C VAL A 47 -19.97 -0.48 -5.62
N CYS A 48 -18.91 -0.02 -6.29
CA CYS A 48 -17.55 -0.44 -5.99
C CYS A 48 -16.84 0.63 -5.13
N ALA A 49 -16.30 0.24 -3.98
CA ALA A 49 -15.58 1.15 -3.09
C ALA A 49 -14.58 0.39 -2.19
N GLN A 50 -13.53 1.09 -1.74
CA GLN A 50 -12.54 0.54 -0.81
C GLN A 50 -13.12 0.37 0.61
N THR A 51 -14.04 1.25 1.00
CA THR A 51 -14.72 1.25 2.30
C THR A 51 -16.22 1.31 2.12
N SER A 52 -16.99 0.95 3.16
CA SER A 52 -18.44 1.04 3.12
C SER A 52 -18.89 2.47 2.82
N PRO A 53 -19.85 2.68 1.89
CA PRO A 53 -20.46 4.00 1.68
C PRO A 53 -21.32 4.48 2.86
N GLY A 54 -21.71 3.59 3.78
CA GLY A 54 -22.48 3.92 4.99
C GLY A 54 -23.23 2.73 5.57
N GLU A 55 -24.01 2.96 6.63
CA GLU A 55 -24.74 1.90 7.37
C GLU A 55 -25.78 1.15 6.51
N GLY A 56 -26.30 1.82 5.49
CA GLY A 56 -27.25 1.26 4.51
C GLY A 56 -26.62 0.27 3.53
N TRP A 57 -25.34 -0.06 3.66
CA TRP A 57 -24.62 -0.94 2.74
C TRP A 57 -24.11 -2.20 3.45
N VAL A 58 -24.01 -3.29 2.69
CA VAL A 58 -23.41 -4.55 3.11
C VAL A 58 -22.36 -4.98 2.09
N GLN A 59 -21.24 -5.52 2.55
CA GLN A 59 -20.21 -6.06 1.66
C GLN A 59 -20.77 -7.25 0.89
N ASP A 60 -20.50 -7.28 -0.42
CA ASP A 60 -21.15 -8.16 -1.38
C ASP A 60 -20.17 -8.99 -2.21
N SER A 61 -18.88 -8.90 -1.90
CA SER A 61 -17.84 -9.61 -2.61
C SER A 61 -16.61 -9.82 -1.74
N GLU A 62 -15.77 -10.74 -2.20
CA GLU A 62 -14.37 -10.83 -1.80
C GLU A 62 -13.55 -9.60 -2.26
N PRO A 63 -12.34 -9.38 -1.73
CA PRO A 63 -11.44 -8.33 -2.18
C PRO A 63 -11.05 -8.51 -3.66
N TYR A 64 -11.21 -7.45 -4.45
CA TYR A 64 -10.68 -7.38 -5.80
C TYR A 64 -9.20 -6.98 -5.79
N GLU A 65 -8.44 -7.56 -6.72
CA GLU A 65 -7.04 -7.17 -6.95
C GLU A 65 -6.90 -5.84 -7.68
N GLY A 66 -7.82 -5.56 -8.62
CA GLY A 66 -7.76 -4.38 -9.44
C GLY A 66 -8.49 -3.20 -8.80
N PRO A 67 -8.07 -1.95 -9.11
CA PRO A 67 -8.84 -0.78 -8.71
C PRO A 67 -10.24 -0.83 -9.31
N MET A 68 -11.21 -0.18 -8.67
CA MET A 68 -12.59 -0.13 -9.16
C MET A 68 -13.20 -1.53 -9.42
N CYS A 69 -12.87 -2.51 -8.58
CA CYS A 69 -13.39 -3.88 -8.67
C CYS A 69 -13.10 -4.53 -10.04
N GLN A 70 -11.98 -4.15 -10.65
CA GLN A 70 -11.54 -4.76 -11.90
C GLN A 70 -11.08 -6.21 -11.64
N PRO A 71 -11.45 -7.15 -12.52
CA PRO A 71 -10.94 -8.52 -12.45
C PRO A 71 -9.41 -8.56 -12.55
N ARG A 72 -8.79 -9.62 -12.01
CA ARG A 72 -7.36 -9.90 -12.24
C ARG A 72 -7.09 -9.89 -13.75
N ARG A 73 -6.17 -9.04 -14.22
CA ARG A 73 -5.74 -9.07 -15.63
C ARG A 73 -5.05 -10.42 -15.88
N ARG A 74 -5.68 -11.27 -16.69
CA ARG A 74 -5.05 -12.48 -17.21
C ARG A 74 -4.16 -12.09 -18.38
N VAL A 75 -2.84 -12.19 -18.20
CA VAL A 75 -1.88 -12.07 -19.29
C VAL A 75 -1.81 -13.43 -19.97
N PHE A 76 -2.34 -13.51 -21.19
CA PHE A 76 -2.14 -14.67 -22.04
C PHE A 76 -0.80 -14.50 -22.75
N VAL A 77 0.17 -15.37 -22.44
CA VAL A 77 1.39 -15.47 -23.24
C VAL A 77 1.02 -16.23 -24.51
N LEU A 78 0.89 -15.51 -25.62
CA LEU A 78 0.68 -16.14 -26.92
C LEU A 78 1.99 -16.84 -27.30
N PRO A 79 1.97 -18.15 -27.64
CA PRO A 79 3.15 -18.80 -28.15
C PRO A 79 3.59 -18.10 -29.44
N GLU A 80 4.85 -17.71 -29.47
CA GLU A 80 5.52 -17.25 -30.67
C GLU A 80 5.37 -18.34 -31.75
N LYS A 81 4.80 -17.97 -32.90
CA LYS A 81 4.61 -18.92 -34.00
C LYS A 81 5.98 -19.46 -34.39
N GLN A 82 6.21 -20.74 -34.08
CA GLN A 82 7.38 -21.50 -34.53
C GLN A 82 7.54 -21.26 -36.04
N GLY A 83 8.63 -20.59 -36.43
CA GLY A 83 8.87 -20.18 -37.80
C GLY A 83 8.81 -21.37 -38.76
N ASN A 84 8.09 -21.17 -39.87
CA ASN A 84 8.11 -22.08 -41.01
C ASN A 84 9.45 -21.92 -41.74
N PRO A 85 10.36 -22.91 -41.73
CA PRO A 85 11.51 -22.86 -42.62
C PRO A 85 11.00 -23.07 -44.06
N ARG A 86 11.09 -22.00 -44.86
CA ARG A 86 10.97 -22.07 -46.31
C ARG A 86 12.08 -22.92 -46.90
#